data_AF-A0A7K3IZY3-F1
#
_entry.id   AF-A0A7K3IZY3-F1
#
_cell.length_a   1.000
_cell.length_b   1.000
_cell.length_c   1.000
_cell.angle_alpha   90.00
_cell.angle_beta   90.00
_cell.angle_gamma   90.00
#
_symmetry.space_group_name_H-M   'P 1'
#
loop_
_entity.id
_entity.type
_entity.pdbx_description
1 polymer ?
#
loop_
_entity_poly.entity_id
_entity_poly.type
_entity_poly.pdbx_seq_one_letter_code
_entity_poly.pdbx_strand_id
1 'polypeptide(L)'
;ITPVIVILLIIITSLVAIFLFRNRKLQMKFAAALICLSVLLILVIIWYMYEISTEFNAALNFRLNLILPLLMLISSVLAFSGIRKDEKLVRSYERLR
;
A
#
# COMPACT_ATOMS: atom_id res chain seq x y z
N ILE A 1 0.25 -2.93 19.16
CA ILE A 1 0.73 -1.53 19.00
C ILE A 1 1.57 -1.37 17.73
N THR A 2 2.54 -2.26 17.52
CA THR A 2 3.40 -2.30 16.32
C THR A 2 2.67 -2.29 14.97
N PRO A 3 1.57 -3.04 14.71
CA PRO A 3 0.90 -3.00 13.40
C PRO A 3 0.15 -1.69 13.14
N VAL A 4 -0.32 -0.99 14.17
CA VAL A 4 -1.09 0.26 14.04
C VAL A 4 -0.21 1.40 13.53
N ILE A 5 1.06 1.44 13.95
CA ILE A 5 2.03 2.46 13.51
C ILE A 5 2.27 2.35 12.00
N VAL A 6 2.38 1.13 11.47
CA VAL A 6 2.58 0.90 10.03
C VAL A 6 1.36 1.36 9.22
N ILE A 7 0.15 1.12 9.73
CA ILE A 7 -1.10 1.57 9.09
C ILE A 7 -1.17 3.10 9.04
N LEU A 8 -0.83 3.78 10.14
CA LEU A 8 -0.79 5.25 10.17
C LEU A 8 0.21 5.82 9.16
N LEU A 9 1.38 5.19 9.04
CA LEU A 9 2.38 5.59 8.05
C LEU A 9 1.86 5.46 6.62
N ILE A 10 1.13 4.38 6.32
CA ILE A 10 0.50 4.13 5.01
C ILE A 10 -0.55 5.21 4.71
N ILE A 11 -1.40 5.56 5.68
CA ILE A 11 -2.43 6.59 5.51
C ILE A 11 -1.80 7.95 5.17
N ILE A 12 -0.79 8.37 5.93
CA ILE A 12 -0.08 9.63 5.69
C ILE A 12 0.59 9.62 4.31
N THR A 13 1.27 8.54 3.96
CA THR A 13 1.94 8.40 2.66
C THR A 13 0.94 8.44 1.50
N SER A 14 -0.24 7.84 1.66
CA SER A 14 -1.32 7.86 0.67
C SER A 14 -1.90 9.26 0.48
N LEU A 15 -2.15 9.99 1.57
CA LEU A 15 -2.58 11.39 1.53
C LEU A 15 -1.57 12.26 0.79
N VAL A 16 -0.27 12.13 1.13
CA VAL A 16 0.80 12.87 0.45
C VAL A 16 0.84 12.51 -1.05
N ALA A 17 0.66 11.24 -1.40
CA ALA A 17 0.61 10.80 -2.80
C ALA A 17 -0.56 11.41 -3.59
N ILE A 18 -1.71 11.67 -2.95
CA ILE A 18 -2.86 12.33 -3.59
C ILE A 18 -2.55 13.80 -3.88
N PHE A 19 -1.97 14.53 -2.91
CA PHE A 19 -1.61 15.94 -3.09
C PHE A 19 -0.44 16.14 -4.09
N LEU A 20 0.34 15.11 -4.36
CA LEU A 20 1.45 15.13 -5.31
C LEU A 20 1.04 14.91 -6.78
N PHE A 21 -0.23 15.20 -7.12
CA PHE A 21 -0.77 15.10 -8.48
C PHE A 21 -0.02 15.96 -9.51
N ARG A 22 0.65 17.02 -9.06
CA ARG A 22 1.42 17.93 -9.92
C ARG A 22 2.67 17.27 -10.51
N ASN A 23 3.27 16.30 -9.81
CA ASN A 23 4.49 15.62 -10.22
C ASN A 23 4.26 14.11 -10.37
N ARG A 24 3.70 13.69 -11.52
CA ARG A 24 3.34 12.29 -11.78
C ARG A 24 4.49 11.29 -11.59
N LYS A 25 5.73 11.68 -11.91
CA LYS A 25 6.95 10.88 -11.65
C LYS A 25 7.18 10.61 -10.17
N LEU A 26 6.96 11.61 -9.30
CA LEU A 26 7.05 11.42 -7.86
C LEU A 26 5.84 10.63 -7.34
N GLN A 27 4.64 10.90 -7.86
CA GLN A 27 3.43 10.17 -7.52
C GLN A 27 3.59 8.65 -7.77
N MET A 28 4.25 8.26 -8.85
CA MET A 28 4.61 6.85 -9.10
C MET A 28 5.58 6.28 -8.07
N LYS A 29 6.60 7.04 -7.64
CA LYS A 29 7.54 6.60 -6.60
C LYS A 29 6.83 6.38 -5.26
N PHE A 30 5.93 7.29 -4.89
CA PHE A 30 5.11 7.13 -3.68
C PHE A 30 4.15 5.96 -3.78
N ALA A 31 3.49 5.75 -4.93
CA ALA A 31 2.63 4.59 -5.14
C ALA A 31 3.43 3.27 -5.07
N ALA A 32 4.65 3.22 -5.60
CA ALA A 32 5.54 2.06 -5.44
C ALA A 32 5.95 1.84 -3.98
N ALA A 33 6.24 2.92 -3.24
CA ALA A 33 6.52 2.85 -1.81
C ALA A 33 5.30 2.34 -1.01
N LEU A 34 4.07 2.73 -1.39
CA LEU A 34 2.81 2.24 -0.81
C LEU A 34 2.62 0.73 -1.03
N ILE A 35 2.96 0.21 -2.20
CA ILE A 35 2.95 -1.23 -2.46
C ILE A 35 3.95 -1.93 -1.53
N CYS A 36 5.17 -1.41 -1.43
CA CYS A 36 6.20 -1.96 -0.55
C CYS A 36 5.76 -1.96 0.93
N LEU A 37 5.20 -0.85 1.41
CA LEU A 37 4.65 -0.74 2.77
C LEU A 37 3.48 -1.70 3.00
N SER A 38 2.62 -1.92 2.00
CA SER A 38 1.51 -2.88 2.09
C SER A 38 2.00 -4.31 2.24
N VAL A 39 3.08 -4.69 1.51
CA VAL A 39 3.74 -6.00 1.67
C VAL A 39 4.35 -6.13 3.07
N LEU A 40 5.06 -5.09 3.53
CA LEU A 40 5.64 -5.06 4.86
C LEU A 40 4.57 -5.22 5.96
N LEU A 41 3.42 -4.56 5.80
CA LEU A 41 2.30 -4.68 6.73
C LEU A 41 1.80 -6.13 6.84
N ILE A 42 1.69 -6.85 5.71
CA ILE A 42 1.30 -8.27 5.70
C ILE A 42 2.30 -9.11 6.49
N LEU A 43 3.61 -8.90 6.29
CA LEU A 43 4.66 -9.61 7.02
C LEU A 43 4.61 -9.35 8.53
N VAL A 44 4.43 -8.08 8.92
CA VAL A 44 4.30 -7.69 10.34
C VAL A 44 3.06 -8.33 10.98
N ILE A 45 1.93 -8.39 10.26
CA ILE A 45 0.71 -9.03 10.75
C ILE A 45 0.92 -10.53 10.94
N ILE A 46 1.55 -11.22 9.98
CA ILE A 46 1.85 -12.65 10.10
C ILE A 46 2.76 -12.92 11.30
N TRP A 47 3.82 -12.13 11.47
CA TRP A 47 4.75 -12.28 12.59
C TRP A 47 4.08 -12.02 13.94
N TYR A 48 3.27 -10.96 14.04
CA TYR A 48 2.53 -10.64 15.26
C TYR A 48 1.50 -11.72 15.62
N MET A 49 0.85 -12.33 14.62
CA MET A 49 -0.06 -13.45 14.84
C MET A 49 0.67 -14.71 15.30
N TYR A 50 1.87 -14.97 14.77
CA TYR A 50 2.71 -16.08 15.23
C TYR A 50 3.05 -15.92 16.71
N GLU A 51 3.52 -14.73 17.13
CA GLU A 51 3.86 -14.43 18.52
C GLU A 51 2.68 -14.63 19.48
N ILE A 52 1.51 -14.11 19.10
CA ILE A 52 0.27 -14.26 19.91
C ILE A 52 -0.15 -15.72 20.01
N SER A 53 0.01 -16.50 18.93
CA SER A 53 -0.36 -17.92 18.94
C SER A 53 0.50 -18.74 19.90
N THR A 54 1.79 -18.42 19.96
CA THR A 54 2.73 -19.06 20.87
C THR A 54 2.48 -18.68 22.33
N GLU A 55 2.07 -17.43 22.61
CA GLU A 55 1.81 -16.99 23.99
C GLU A 55 0.44 -17.43 24.53
N PHE A 56 -0.62 -17.43 23.72
CA PHE A 56 -1.99 -17.57 24.23
C PHE A 56 -2.71 -18.89 23.87
N ASN A 57 -2.10 -19.80 23.09
CA ASN A 57 -2.77 -21.03 22.58
C ASN A 57 -4.17 -20.77 21.99
N ALA A 58 -4.42 -19.55 21.53
CA ALA A 58 -5.73 -19.11 21.09
C ALA A 58 -5.96 -19.53 19.63
N ALA A 59 -7.19 -19.99 19.32
CA ALA A 59 -7.58 -20.30 17.95
C ALA A 59 -7.50 -19.04 17.08
N LEU A 60 -6.47 -18.98 16.24
CA LEU A 60 -6.17 -17.85 15.38
C LEU A 60 -7.27 -17.67 14.33
N ASN A 61 -8.05 -16.60 14.46
CA ASN A 61 -8.96 -16.17 13.40
C ASN A 61 -8.18 -15.41 12.31
N PHE A 62 -7.43 -16.16 11.50
CA PHE A 62 -6.62 -15.62 10.41
C PHE A 62 -7.41 -14.90 9.32
N ARG A 63 -8.68 -15.28 9.14
CA ARG A 63 -9.47 -14.92 7.95
C ARG A 63 -9.69 -13.41 7.79
N LEU A 64 -10.10 -12.72 8.85
CA LEU A 64 -10.47 -11.30 8.74
C LEU A 64 -9.25 -10.36 8.73
N ASN A 65 -8.21 -10.70 9.49
CA ASN A 65 -7.03 -9.84 9.64
C ASN A 65 -6.15 -9.78 8.38
N LEU A 66 -6.16 -10.83 7.55
CA LEU A 66 -5.37 -10.90 6.31
C LEU A 66 -6.10 -10.34 5.08
N ILE A 67 -7.44 -10.32 5.07
CA ILE A 67 -8.22 -9.79 3.95
C ILE A 67 -8.00 -8.29 3.77
N LEU A 68 -7.97 -7.53 4.87
CA LEU A 68 -7.78 -6.07 4.84
C LEU A 68 -6.46 -5.63 4.17
N PRO A 69 -5.28 -6.11 4.63
CA PRO A 69 -4.01 -5.73 4.03
C PRO A 69 -3.83 -6.29 2.61
N LEU A 70 -4.45 -7.43 2.29
CA LEU A 70 -4.48 -7.96 0.92
C LEU A 70 -5.24 -7.01 -0.02
N LEU A 71 -6.41 -6.52 0.41
CA LEU A 71 -7.17 -5.54 -0.35
C LEU A 71 -6.38 -4.23 -0.53
N MET A 72 -5.72 -3.75 0.52
CA MET A 72 -4.85 -2.57 0.45
C MET A 72 -3.72 -2.73 -0.57
N LEU A 73 -3.10 -3.92 -0.63
CA LEU A 73 -2.06 -4.23 -1.61
C LEU A 73 -2.61 -4.17 -3.04
N ILE A 74 -3.76 -4.81 -3.30
CA ILE A 74 -4.41 -4.79 -4.62
C ILE A 74 -4.75 -3.34 -5.03
N SER A 75 -5.35 -2.57 -4.13
CA SER A 75 -5.67 -1.15 -4.38
C SER A 75 -4.42 -0.32 -4.68
N SER A 76 -3.31 -0.57 -3.97
CA SER A 76 -2.04 0.14 -4.21
C SER A 76 -1.44 -0.18 -5.58
N VAL A 77 -1.52 -1.45 -6.02
CA VAL A 77 -1.06 -1.88 -7.35
C VAL A 77 -1.93 -1.26 -8.46
N LEU A 78 -3.24 -1.19 -8.26
CA LEU A 78 -4.16 -0.53 -9.18
C LEU A 78 -3.87 0.96 -9.29
N ALA A 79 -3.63 1.64 -8.16
CA ALA A 79 -3.26 3.05 -8.13
C ALA A 79 -1.97 3.31 -8.93
N PHE A 80 -0.92 2.52 -8.72
CA PHE A 80 0.32 2.63 -9.49
C PHE A 80 0.09 2.45 -11.00
N SER A 81 -0.71 1.44 -11.37
CA SER A 81 -1.03 1.15 -12.76
C SER A 81 -1.85 2.28 -13.42
N GLY A 82 -2.78 2.88 -12.67
CA GLY A 82 -3.56 4.05 -13.11
C GLY A 82 -2.67 5.26 -13.38
N ILE A 83 -1.81 5.62 -12.41
CA ILE A 83 -0.88 6.77 -12.56
C ILE A 83 0.04 6.57 -13.76
N ARG A 84 0.54 5.36 -13.98
CA ARG A 84 1.41 5.03 -15.12
C ARG A 84 0.67 5.17 -16.46
N LYS A 85 -0.63 4.85 -16.53
CA LYS A 85 -1.44 5.06 -17.73
C LYS A 85 -1.65 6.55 -18.01
N ASP A 86 -1.96 7.33 -16.98
CA ASP A 86 -2.13 8.78 -17.10
C ASP A 86 -0.85 9.47 -17.61
N GLU A 87 0.32 9.09 -17.06
CA GLU A 87 1.60 9.65 -17.51
C GLU A 87 1.86 9.35 -19.00
N LYS A 88 1.53 8.13 -19.46
CA LYS A 88 1.69 7.75 -20.88
C LYS A 88 0.78 8.58 -21.79
N LEU A 89 -0.47 8.82 -21.38
CA LEU A 89 -1.45 9.60 -22.15
C LEU A 89 -1.00 11.07 -22.31
N VAL A 90 -0.56 11.69 -21.22
CA VAL A 90 -0.03 13.07 -21.26
C VAL A 90 1.21 13.14 -22.17
N ARG A 91 2.12 12.17 -22.07
CA ARG A 91 3.34 12.13 -22.88
C ARG A 91 3.09 11.80 -24.36
N SER A 92 2.00 11.13 -24.72
CA SER A 92 1.60 10.98 -26.12
C SER A 92 1.00 12.27 -26.69
N TYR A 93 0.27 13.03 -25.88
CA TYR A 93 -0.33 14.30 -26.30
C TYR A 93 0.74 15.38 -26.56
N GLU A 94 1.76 15.47 -25.70
CA GLU A 94 2.92 16.34 -25.92
C GLU A 94 3.71 16.05 -27.21
N ARG A 95 3.60 14.83 -27.77
CA ARG A 95 4.26 14.46 -29.03
C ARG A 95 3.46 14.85 -30.28
N LEU A 96 2.17 15.15 -30.13
CA LEU A 96 1.27 15.55 -31.21
C LEU A 96 1.15 17.06 -31.38
N ARG A 97 1.52 17.82 -30.34
CA ARG A 97 1.61 19.28 -30.36
C ARG A 97 3.00 19.71 -30.80
#